data_AF-A0A3M7GK68-F1
#
_entry.id   AF-A0A3M7GK68-F1
#
_cell.length_a   1.000
_cell.length_b   1.000
_cell.length_c   1.000
_cell.angle_alpha   90.00
_cell.angle_beta   90.00
_cell.angle_gamma   90.00
#
_symmetry.space_group_name_H-M   'P 1'
#
loop_
_entity.id
_entity.type
_entity.pdbx_description
1 polymer ?
#
loop_
_entity_poly.entity_id
_entity_poly.type
_entity_poly.pdbx_seq_one_letter_code
_entity_poly.pdbx_strand_id
1 'polypeptide(L)'
;MSAREPRFNQQVLIDTTPLPDHIPKVPEIGASSAPLLSASYFIGARCKPYNDDYMHCKDQSNGKGEMDCLREGRKVTRCAG
;
A
#
# COMPACT_ATOMS: atom_id res chain seq x y z
N MET A 1 -4.10 12.36 1.97
CA MET A 1 -5.20 12.34 2.97
C MET A 1 -4.79 13.21 4.14
N SER A 2 -5.66 14.09 4.62
CA SER A 2 -5.38 14.85 5.83
C SER A 2 -5.23 13.85 6.99
N ALA A 3 -4.10 13.83 7.68
CA ALA A 3 -3.85 12.91 8.81
C ALA A 3 -4.68 13.28 10.07
N ARG A 4 -5.72 14.11 9.91
CA ARG A 4 -6.53 14.67 10.98
C ARG A 4 -7.85 13.95 11.08
N GLU A 5 -8.25 13.68 12.31
CA GLU A 5 -9.54 13.08 12.62
C GLU A 5 -10.69 14.01 12.19
N PRO A 6 -11.70 13.49 11.47
CA PRO A 6 -12.83 14.28 11.04
C PRO A 6 -13.74 14.65 12.22
N ARG A 7 -14.20 15.91 12.28
CA ARG A 7 -14.97 16.45 13.42
C ARG A 7 -16.43 16.79 13.11
N PHE A 8 -16.82 16.87 11.84
CA PHE A 8 -18.17 17.25 11.39
C PHE A 8 -18.80 16.15 10.52
N ASN A 9 -20.12 16.22 10.29
CA ASN A 9 -20.87 15.29 9.45
C ASN A 9 -20.28 15.22 8.04
N GLN A 10 -19.55 14.14 7.76
CA GLN A 10 -18.95 13.87 6.46
C GLN A 10 -19.80 12.90 5.66
N GLN A 11 -20.03 13.24 4.39
CA GLN A 11 -20.53 12.30 3.40
C GLN A 11 -19.33 11.56 2.81
N VAL A 12 -19.40 10.23 2.76
CA VAL A 12 -18.37 9.40 2.13
C VAL A 12 -18.54 9.52 0.62
N LEU A 13 -17.63 10.25 -0.04
CA LEU A 13 -17.55 10.32 -1.50
C LEU A 13 -16.62 9.21 -2.00
N ILE A 14 -17.14 8.33 -2.86
CA ILE A 14 -16.39 7.23 -3.47
C ILE A 14 -16.14 7.58 -4.94
N ASP A 15 -14.88 7.62 -5.33
CA ASP A 15 -14.50 7.75 -6.73
C ASP A 15 -14.54 6.37 -7.42
N THR A 16 -15.19 6.30 -8.57
CA THR A 16 -15.36 5.08 -9.36
C THR A 16 -14.40 5.02 -10.55
N THR A 17 -13.51 6.01 -10.72
CA THR A 17 -12.51 5.98 -11.81
C THR A 17 -11.58 4.77 -11.66
N PRO A 18 -11.44 3.94 -12.70
CA PRO A 18 -10.52 2.81 -12.67
C PRO A 18 -9.06 3.28 -12.75
N LEU A 19 -8.14 2.41 -12.34
CA LEU A 19 -6.70 2.64 -12.49
C LEU A 19 -6.31 2.73 -13.98
N PRO A 20 -5.43 3.66 -14.40
CA PRO A 20 -4.96 3.74 -15.78
C PRO A 20 -4.32 2.44 -16.30
N ASP A 21 -4.58 2.10 -17.57
CA ASP A 21 -4.18 0.81 -18.16
C ASP A 21 -2.67 0.57 -18.24
N HIS A 22 -1.86 1.64 -18.22
CA HIS A 22 -0.39 1.51 -18.23
C HIS A 22 0.18 0.98 -16.91
N ILE A 23 -0.61 0.98 -15.83
CA ILE A 23 -0.23 0.43 -14.53
C ILE A 23 -0.80 -0.99 -14.42
N PRO A 24 0.06 -2.03 -14.37
CA PRO A 24 -0.44 -3.40 -14.29
C PRO A 24 -1.18 -3.66 -12.97
N LYS A 25 -2.35 -4.30 -13.09
CA LYS A 25 -3.21 -4.69 -11.96
C LYS A 25 -2.51 -5.70 -11.05
N VAL A 26 -2.80 -5.63 -9.76
CA VAL A 26 -2.26 -6.55 -8.74
C VAL A 26 -3.39 -7.06 -7.85
N PRO A 27 -3.34 -8.35 -7.44
CA PRO A 27 -4.27 -8.86 -6.44
C PRO A 27 -4.02 -8.19 -5.08
N GLU A 28 -5.07 -7.62 -4.50
CA GLU A 28 -5.03 -7.05 -3.15
C GLU A 28 -5.03 -8.16 -2.09
N ILE A 29 -4.49 -7.86 -0.89
CA ILE A 29 -4.23 -8.86 0.16
C ILE A 29 -5.50 -9.51 0.70
N GLY A 30 -6.64 -8.80 0.66
CA GLY A 30 -7.96 -9.37 0.99
C GLY A 30 -8.15 -9.83 2.45
N ALA A 31 -7.20 -9.56 3.35
CA ALA A 31 -7.25 -9.97 4.75
C ALA A 31 -7.71 -8.83 5.67
N SER A 32 -8.46 -9.17 6.72
CA SER A 32 -8.88 -8.22 7.76
C SER A 32 -7.77 -8.00 8.81
N SER A 33 -7.99 -7.07 9.74
CA SER A 33 -6.97 -6.65 10.72
C SER A 33 -6.45 -7.80 11.59
N ALA A 34 -7.32 -8.69 12.08
CA ALA A 34 -6.94 -9.81 12.94
C ALA A 34 -5.99 -10.83 12.26
N PRO A 35 -6.32 -11.38 11.07
CA PRO A 35 -5.41 -12.31 10.38
C PRO A 35 -4.13 -11.63 9.87
N LEU A 36 -4.18 -10.35 9.49
CA LEU A 36 -2.96 -9.61 9.14
C LEU A 36 -2.04 -9.44 10.34
N LEU A 37 -2.61 -9.14 11.51
CA LEU A 37 -1.82 -8.97 12.73
C LEU A 37 -1.18 -10.30 13.16
N SER A 38 -1.91 -11.41 13.10
CA SER A 38 -1.35 -12.72 13.45
C SER A 38 -0.26 -13.18 12.48
N ALA A 39 -0.35 -12.82 11.20
CA ALA A 39 0.65 -13.17 10.17
C ALA A 39 1.82 -12.17 10.09
N SER A 40 1.76 -11.04 10.77
CA SER A 40 2.68 -9.89 10.59
C SER A 40 4.16 -10.24 10.71
N TYR A 41 4.55 -11.04 11.70
CA TYR A 41 5.94 -11.49 11.88
C TYR A 41 6.43 -12.38 10.74
N PHE A 42 5.58 -13.25 10.21
CA PHE A 42 5.94 -14.15 9.10
C PHE A 42 6.07 -13.37 7.78
N ILE A 43 5.14 -12.45 7.53
CA ILE A 43 5.20 -11.53 6.38
C ILE A 43 6.47 -10.67 6.50
N GLY A 44 6.77 -10.14 7.69
CA GLY A 44 7.97 -9.36 7.95
C GLY A 44 9.26 -10.13 7.67
N ALA A 45 9.35 -11.39 8.10
CA ALA A 45 10.53 -12.22 7.86
C ALA A 45 10.72 -12.58 6.38
N ARG A 46 9.64 -12.93 5.68
CA ARG A 46 9.68 -13.32 4.25
C ARG A 46 9.87 -12.13 3.32
N CYS A 47 9.19 -11.03 3.60
CA CYS A 47 9.07 -9.90 2.69
C CYS A 47 9.98 -8.73 3.05
N LYS A 48 10.85 -8.89 4.05
CA LYS A 48 11.83 -7.88 4.49
C LYS A 48 12.51 -7.12 3.34
N PRO A 49 13.18 -7.77 2.37
CA PRO A 49 13.91 -7.05 1.32
C PRO A 49 12.98 -6.18 0.45
N TYR A 50 11.76 -6.63 0.18
CA TYR A 50 10.81 -5.87 -0.63
C TYR A 50 10.23 -4.67 0.13
N ASN A 51 9.96 -4.85 1.43
CA ASN A 51 9.47 -3.78 2.30
C ASN A 51 10.52 -2.68 2.46
N ASP A 52 11.77 -3.08 2.69
CA ASP A 52 12.89 -2.14 2.85
C ASP A 52 13.16 -1.37 1.54
N ASP A 53 13.09 -2.05 0.39
CA ASP A 53 13.27 -1.44 -0.95
C ASP A 53 12.15 -0.44 -1.27
N TYR A 54 10.90 -0.75 -0.91
CA TYR A 54 9.78 0.18 -1.06
C TYR A 54 9.94 1.43 -0.19
N MET A 55 10.34 1.27 1.07
CA MET A 55 10.59 2.40 1.97
C MET A 55 11.77 3.24 1.49
N HIS A 56 12.83 2.60 1.00
CA HIS A 56 13.98 3.30 0.45
C HIS A 56 13.62 4.12 -0.80
N CYS A 57 12.84 3.55 -1.72
CA CYS A 57 12.31 4.27 -2.87
C CYS A 57 11.48 5.48 -2.43
N LYS A 58 10.59 5.28 -1.44
CA LYS A 58 9.70 6.34 -0.95
C LYS A 58 10.48 7.51 -0.37
N ASP A 59 11.52 7.23 0.41
CA ASP A 59 12.37 8.25 1.03
C ASP A 59 13.18 9.02 -0.02
N GLN A 60 13.69 8.35 -1.06
CA GLN A 60 14.46 9.00 -2.13
C GLN A 60 13.60 9.84 -3.10
N SER A 61 12.31 9.54 -3.20
CA SER A 61 11.41 10.17 -4.17
C SER A 61 10.97 11.60 -3.80
N ASN A 62 11.49 12.19 -2.71
CA ASN A 62 11.29 13.60 -2.32
C ASN A 62 9.81 14.07 -2.39
N GLY A 63 8.89 13.25 -1.88
CA GLY A 63 7.45 13.56 -1.87
C GLY A 63 6.66 13.07 -3.09
N LYS A 64 7.28 12.33 -4.01
CA LYS A 64 6.62 11.65 -5.15
C LYS A 64 6.53 10.14 -5.01
N GLY A 65 6.79 9.61 -3.81
CA GLY A 65 6.88 8.16 -3.58
C GLY A 65 5.60 7.39 -3.92
N GLU A 66 4.44 8.04 -3.82
CA GLU A 66 3.14 7.45 -4.18
C GLU A 66 3.03 7.11 -5.68
N MET A 67 3.73 7.84 -6.55
CA MET A 67 3.71 7.61 -8.01
C MET A 67 4.94 6.84 -8.48
N ASP A 68 6.12 7.17 -7.93
CA ASP A 68 7.39 6.64 -8.41
C ASP A 68 7.64 5.20 -7.92
N CYS A 69 7.10 4.80 -6.77
CA CYS A 69 7.35 3.50 -6.14
C CYS A 69 6.24 2.46 -6.35
N LEU A 70 5.37 2.66 -7.34
CA LEU A 70 4.27 1.74 -7.67
C LEU A 70 4.78 0.36 -8.12
N ARG A 71 6.02 0.24 -8.61
CA ARG A 71 6.59 -1.05 -8.99
C ARG A 71 7.00 -1.87 -7.77
N GLU A 72 7.62 -1.22 -6.81
CA GLU A 72 8.12 -1.78 -5.55
C GLU A 72 6.94 -2.15 -4.65
N GLY A 73 5.93 -1.26 -4.54
CA GLY A 73 4.70 -1.54 -3.79
C GLY A 73 3.99 -2.80 -4.29
N ARG A 74 3.94 -3.02 -5.62
CA ARG A 74 3.38 -4.24 -6.21
C ARG A 74 4.17 -5.51 -5.88
N LYS A 75 5.46 -5.43 -5.55
CA LYS A 75 6.26 -6.59 -5.09
C LYS A 75 5.92 -6.91 -3.62
N VAL A 76 5.74 -5.89 -2.80
CA VAL A 76 5.33 -6.01 -1.40
C VAL A 76 3.97 -6.72 -1.30
N THR A 77 2.95 -6.23 -2.02
CA THR A 77 1.60 -6.82 -1.99
C THR A 77 1.60 -8.28 -2.45
N ARG A 78 2.35 -8.61 -3.50
CA ARG A 78 2.50 -9.99 -4.02
C ARG A 78 3.32 -10.93 -3.12
N CYS A 79 4.13 -10.40 -2.23
CA CYS A 79 4.87 -11.23 -1.28
C CYS A 79 4.01 -11.58 -0.05
N ALA A 80 3.10 -10.67 0.33
CA ALA A 80 2.22 -10.83 1.47
C ALA A 80 0.98 -11.70 1.18
N GLY A 81 0.53 -11.77 -0.09
CA GLY A 81 -0.67 -12.50 -0.54
C GLY A 81 -0.39 -13.61 -1.55
#